data_AF-A0A7Y3DSI4-F1
#
_entry.id   AF-A0A7Y3DSI4-F1
#
_cell.length_a   1.000
_cell.length_b   1.000
_cell.length_c   1.000
_cell.angle_alpha   90.00
_cell.angle_beta   90.00
_cell.angle_gamma   90.00
#
_symmetry.space_group_name_H-M   'P 1'
#
loop_
_entity.id
_entity.type
_entity.pdbx_description
1 polymer ?
#
loop_
_entity_poly.entity_id
_entity_poly.type
_entity_poly.pdbx_seq_one_letter_code
_entity_poly.pdbx_strand_id
1 'polypeptide(L)'
;MATDPKILLTVILHHDQAKNLDQILTHTQETGFYRDFPPEGAQLVSWVVAMSFGFIIQLRVEPTAIRNVNLFFEKKAWGAFRCEIYPSYDFVAIAEKLKQDHS
;
A
#
# COMPACT_ATOMS: atom_id res chain seq x y z
N MET A 1 24.38 -13.94 4.06
CA MET A 1 23.71 -12.74 3.54
C MET A 1 22.63 -12.39 4.54
N ALA A 2 22.77 -11.28 5.26
CA ALA A 2 21.66 -10.80 6.08
C ALA A 2 20.56 -10.39 5.09
N THR A 3 19.51 -11.21 4.97
CA THR A 3 18.25 -10.75 4.38
C THR A 3 17.80 -9.61 5.26
N ASP A 4 18.00 -8.38 4.79
CA ASP A 4 17.51 -7.20 5.49
C ASP A 4 16.01 -7.43 5.78
N PRO A 5 15.56 -7.37 7.04
CA PRO A 5 14.20 -7.78 7.38
C PRO A 5 13.22 -6.74 6.83
N LYS A 6 12.73 -6.98 5.61
CA LYS A 6 11.71 -6.13 4.99
C LYS A 6 10.38 -6.30 5.71
N ILE A 7 9.74 -5.18 6.01
CA ILE A 7 8.40 -5.12 6.61
C ILE A 7 7.38 -5.19 5.47
N LEU A 8 6.36 -6.04 5.61
CA LEU A 8 5.23 -6.02 4.68
C LEU A 8 4.18 -5.01 5.18
N LEU A 9 3.82 -4.04 4.36
CA LEU A 9 2.74 -3.11 4.62
C LEU A 9 1.55 -3.43 3.71
N THR A 10 0.35 -3.44 4.30
CA THR A 10 -0.91 -3.38 3.57
C THR A 10 -1.46 -1.96 3.65
N VAL A 11 -1.55 -1.32 2.50
CA VAL A 11 -2.05 0.05 2.33
C VAL A 11 -3.43 -0.02 1.70
N ILE A 12 -4.39 0.64 2.32
CA ILE A 12 -5.75 0.81 1.81
C ILE A 12 -5.94 2.28 1.49
N LEU A 13 -6.28 2.58 0.22
CA LEU A 13 -6.58 3.93 -0.25
C LEU A 13 -8.05 3.97 -0.67
N HIS A 14 -8.90 4.46 0.22
CA HIS A 14 -10.30 4.69 -0.10
C HIS A 14 -10.43 5.94 -0.97
N HIS A 15 -11.11 5.82 -2.12
CA HIS A 15 -11.44 6.98 -2.94
C HIS A 15 -12.27 7.98 -2.13
N ASP A 16 -11.89 9.26 -2.20
CA ASP A 16 -12.74 10.32 -1.67
C ASP A 16 -13.97 10.49 -2.57
N GLN A 17 -15.11 9.97 -2.11
CA GLN A 17 -16.37 10.01 -2.86
C GLN A 17 -17.02 11.39 -2.91
N ALA A 18 -16.45 12.41 -2.25
CA ALA A 18 -16.81 13.80 -2.52
C ALA A 18 -16.25 14.29 -3.88
N LYS A 19 -15.39 13.50 -4.54
CA LYS A 19 -14.81 13.76 -5.85
C LYS A 19 -15.26 12.73 -6.88
N ASN A 20 -15.39 13.18 -8.13
CA ASN A 20 -15.54 12.26 -9.26
C ASN A 20 -14.16 11.72 -9.72
N LEU A 21 -14.18 10.78 -10.66
CA LEU A 21 -12.96 10.13 -11.16
C LEU A 21 -11.96 11.14 -11.77
N ASP A 22 -12.43 12.10 -12.57
CA ASP A 22 -11.56 13.07 -13.24
C ASP A 22 -10.85 13.99 -12.23
N GLN A 23 -11.54 14.39 -11.17
CA GLN A 23 -10.97 15.16 -10.07
C GLN A 23 -9.89 14.37 -9.31
N ILE A 24 -10.14 13.08 -9.06
CA ILE A 24 -9.14 12.18 -8.45
C ILE A 24 -7.92 12.05 -9.36
N LEU A 25 -8.13 11.79 -10.66
CA LEU A 25 -7.03 11.64 -11.62
C LEU A 25 -6.20 12.92 -11.74
N THR A 26 -6.85 14.07 -11.85
CA THR A 26 -6.18 15.38 -11.89
C THR A 26 -5.32 15.60 -10.65
N HIS A 27 -5.88 15.36 -9.45
CA HIS A 27 -5.15 15.47 -8.19
C HIS A 27 -3.92 14.55 -8.18
N THR A 28 -4.09 13.28 -8.54
CA THR A 28 -2.96 12.32 -8.57
C THR A 28 -1.90 12.67 -9.60
N GLN A 29 -2.26 13.34 -10.68
CA GLN A 29 -1.31 13.84 -11.69
C GLN A 29 -0.54 15.04 -11.16
N GLU A 30 -1.23 16.02 -10.56
CA GLU A 30 -0.62 17.23 -9.98
C GLU A 30 0.34 16.90 -8.85
N THR A 31 -0.05 16.01 -7.94
CA THR A 31 0.83 15.57 -6.86
C THR A 31 1.95 14.68 -7.38
N GLY A 32 1.76 13.99 -8.51
CA GLY A 32 2.70 13.03 -9.06
C GLY A 32 2.64 11.67 -8.36
N PHE A 33 1.48 11.30 -7.79
CA PHE A 33 1.27 10.04 -7.07
C PHE A 33 1.73 8.83 -7.89
N TYR A 34 1.21 8.64 -9.10
CA TYR A 34 1.56 7.48 -9.94
C TYR A 34 3.00 7.51 -10.46
N ARG A 35 3.55 8.72 -10.71
CA ARG A 35 4.92 8.89 -11.23
C ARG A 35 5.97 8.51 -10.20
N ASP A 36 5.75 8.91 -8.94
CA ASP A 36 6.74 8.80 -7.87
C ASP A 36 6.55 7.51 -7.03
N PHE A 37 5.56 6.67 -7.39
CA PHE A 37 5.28 5.42 -6.70
C PHE A 37 6.02 4.21 -7.34
N PRO A 38 6.55 3.26 -6.54
CA PRO A 38 6.64 3.27 -5.08
C PRO A 38 7.75 4.22 -4.56
N PRO A 39 7.63 4.75 -3.33
CA PRO A 39 8.67 5.58 -2.75
C PRO A 39 9.97 4.81 -2.50
N GLU A 40 11.08 5.55 -2.38
CA GLU A 40 12.41 4.98 -2.12
C GLU A 40 12.42 4.07 -0.88
N GLY A 41 13.02 2.88 -1.04
CA GLY A 41 13.08 1.85 0.00
C GLY A 41 11.80 1.02 0.14
N ALA A 42 10.80 1.20 -0.73
CA ALA A 42 9.63 0.34 -0.85
C ALA A 42 9.60 -0.40 -2.20
N GLN A 43 9.10 -1.62 -2.18
CA GLN A 43 8.90 -2.47 -3.35
C GLN A 43 7.44 -2.91 -3.42
N LEU A 44 6.80 -2.70 -4.57
CA LEU A 44 5.43 -3.15 -4.81
C LEU A 44 5.36 -4.69 -4.84
N VAL A 45 4.41 -5.24 -4.07
CA VAL A 45 4.07 -6.68 -4.06
C VAL A 45 2.78 -6.91 -4.84
N SER A 46 1.73 -6.14 -4.54
CA SER A 46 0.45 -6.23 -5.23
C SER A 46 -0.28 -4.89 -5.21
N TRP A 47 -1.11 -4.65 -6.22
CA TRP A 47 -2.01 -3.49 -6.30
C TRP A 47 -3.30 -3.94 -6.96
N VAL A 48 -4.41 -3.86 -6.24
CA VAL A 48 -5.74 -4.16 -6.77
C VAL A 48 -6.72 -3.03 -6.47
N VAL A 49 -7.72 -2.87 -7.33
CA VAL A 49 -8.96 -2.15 -7.01
C VAL A 49 -9.96 -3.14 -6.48
N ALA A 50 -10.37 -2.96 -5.23
CA ALA A 50 -11.60 -3.54 -4.73
C ALA A 50 -12.74 -2.55 -5.02
N MET A 51 -13.66 -2.93 -5.91
CA MET A 51 -14.76 -2.05 -6.32
C MET A 51 -15.55 -1.56 -5.09
N SER A 52 -15.90 -0.27 -5.08
CA SER A 52 -16.57 0.43 -3.96
C SER A 52 -15.75 0.52 -2.66
N PHE A 53 -14.58 -0.10 -2.59
CA PHE A 53 -13.68 -0.03 -1.43
C PHE A 53 -12.50 0.91 -1.69
N GLY A 54 -11.83 0.78 -2.85
CA GLY A 54 -10.66 1.57 -3.23
C GLY A 54 -9.47 0.70 -3.61
N PHE A 55 -8.26 1.26 -3.54
CA PHE A 55 -7.04 0.49 -3.76
C PHE A 55 -6.63 -0.30 -2.53
N ILE A 56 -6.21 -1.54 -2.74
CA ILE A 56 -5.50 -2.36 -1.75
C ILE A 56 -4.13 -2.64 -2.34
N ILE A 57 -3.09 -2.20 -1.64
CA ILE A 57 -1.71 -2.23 -2.11
C ILE A 57 -0.87 -2.93 -1.06
N GLN A 58 -0.03 -3.88 -1.48
CA GLN A 58 0.99 -4.45 -0.61
C GLN A 58 2.39 -3.97 -1.00
N LEU A 59 3.17 -3.56 -0.01
CA LEU A 59 4.54 -3.10 -0.17
C LEU A 59 5.48 -3.88 0.75
N ARG A 60 6.65 -4.27 0.25
CA ARG A 60 7.80 -4.65 1.10
C ARG A 60 8.67 -3.42 1.29
N VAL A 61 8.96 -3.07 2.53
CA VAL A 61 9.63 -1.80 2.89
C VAL A 61 10.82 -2.08 3.77
N GLU A 62 11.95 -1.44 3.47
CA GLU A 62 13.10 -1.47 4.37
C GLU A 62 12.74 -0.79 5.70
N PRO A 63 13.15 -1.31 6.88
CA PRO A 63 12.80 -0.71 8.17
C PRO A 63 13.17 0.77 8.27
N THR A 64 14.29 1.17 7.67
CA THR A 64 14.78 2.56 7.64
C THR A 64 13.96 3.46 6.71
N ALA A 65 13.17 2.91 5.80
CA ALA A 65 12.39 3.63 4.79
C ALA A 65 10.92 3.86 5.17
N ILE A 66 10.46 3.38 6.34
CA ILE A 66 9.07 3.58 6.80
C ILE A 66 8.65 5.06 6.77
N ARG A 67 9.54 5.97 7.18
CA ARG A 67 9.27 7.41 7.13
C ARG A 67 9.03 7.91 5.70
N ASN A 68 9.80 7.40 4.73
CA ASN A 68 9.66 7.79 3.32
C ASN A 68 8.30 7.35 2.77
N VAL A 69 7.85 6.15 3.15
CA VAL A 69 6.52 5.65 2.78
C VAL A 69 5.43 6.54 3.35
N ASN A 70 5.49 6.89 4.64
CA ASN A 70 4.49 7.78 5.23
C ASN A 70 4.46 9.13 4.50
N LEU A 71 5.61 9.81 4.38
CA LEU A 71 5.71 11.11 3.71
C LEU A 71 5.23 11.09 2.26
N PHE A 72 5.44 9.99 1.54
CA PHE A 72 4.90 9.81 0.19
C PHE A 72 3.36 9.89 0.20
N PHE A 73 2.69 9.10 1.03
CA PHE A 73 1.22 9.11 1.08
C PHE A 73 0.67 10.45 1.56
N GLU A 74 1.30 11.08 2.56
CA GLU A 74 0.88 12.40 3.05
C GLU A 74 0.95 13.47 1.96
N LYS A 75 2.03 13.48 1.17
CA LYS A 75 2.25 14.51 0.15
C LYS A 75 1.53 14.23 -1.16
N LYS A 76 1.28 12.96 -1.48
CA LYS A 76 0.89 12.53 -2.83
C LYS A 76 -0.53 11.97 -2.90
N ALA A 77 -1.00 11.31 -1.85
CA ALA A 77 -2.28 10.60 -1.84
C ALA A 77 -3.39 11.38 -1.10
N TRP A 78 -3.05 12.12 -0.05
CA TRP A 78 -4.02 12.94 0.67
C TRP A 78 -4.73 13.93 -0.26
N GLY A 79 -6.05 14.04 -0.10
CA GLY A 79 -6.92 14.84 -0.97
C GLY A 79 -7.61 14.00 -2.05
N ALA A 80 -6.96 12.99 -2.62
CA ALA A 80 -7.60 12.02 -3.52
C ALA A 80 -8.11 10.78 -2.78
N PHE A 81 -7.43 10.40 -1.69
CA PHE A 81 -7.74 9.19 -0.94
C PHE A 81 -7.70 9.41 0.57
N ARG A 82 -8.55 8.67 1.30
CA ARG A 82 -8.33 8.37 2.72
C ARG A 82 -7.39 7.17 2.81
N CYS A 83 -6.26 7.37 3.50
CA CYS A 83 -5.19 6.38 3.58
C CYS A 83 -5.20 5.64 4.91
N GLU A 84 -5.10 4.31 4.87
CA GLU A 84 -4.94 3.44 6.04
C GLU A 84 -3.75 2.51 5.76
N ILE A 85 -2.77 2.42 6.67
CA ILE A 85 -1.52 1.68 6.44
C ILE A 85 -1.26 0.78 7.65
N TYR A 86 -1.14 -0.51 7.40
CA TYR A 86 -0.96 -1.52 8.44
C TYR A 86 0.26 -2.40 8.17
N PRO A 87 1.16 -2.58 9.14
CA PRO A 87 2.10 -3.69 9.13
C PRO A 87 1.32 -5.01 9.03
N SER A 88 1.81 -5.91 8.19
CA SER A 88 1.20 -7.20 7.89
C SER A 88 2.29 -8.25 7.70
N TYR A 89 1.91 -9.52 7.56
CA TYR A 89 2.83 -10.61 7.27
C TYR A 89 2.12 -11.66 6.41
N ASP A 90 2.89 -12.44 5.67
CA ASP A 90 2.35 -13.50 4.83
C ASP A 90 1.90 -14.68 5.70
N PHE A 91 0.59 -14.94 5.69
CA PHE A 91 -0.01 -16.00 6.49
C PHE A 91 -0.13 -17.34 5.73
N VAL A 92 0.21 -17.39 4.43
CA VAL A 92 -0.07 -18.55 3.57
C VAL A 92 0.59 -19.82 4.13
N ALA A 93 1.88 -19.79 4.43
CA ALA A 93 2.60 -20.96 4.94
C ALA A 93 2.05 -21.44 6.30
N ILE A 94 1.62 -20.50 7.16
CA ILE A 94 1.00 -20.84 8.44
C ILE A 94 -0.37 -21.48 8.21
N ALA A 95 -1.18 -20.92 7.32
CA ALA A 95 -2.49 -21.46 6.98
C ALA A 95 -2.41 -22.87 6.36
N GLU A 96 -1.43 -23.12 5.49
CA GLU A 96 -1.20 -24.44 4.89
C GLU A 96 -0.84 -25.48 5.95
N LYS A 97 0.03 -25.14 6.89
CA LYS A 97 0.37 -26.00 8.02
C LYS A 97 -0.86 -26.29 8.89
N LEU A 98 -1.62 -25.25 9.26
CA LEU A 98 -2.83 -25.43 10.08
C LEU A 98 -3.88 -26.31 9.39
N LYS A 99 -4.00 -26.27 8.06
CA LYS A 99 -4.88 -27.16 7.31
C LYS A 99 -4.47 -28.63 7.40
N GLN A 100 -3.16 -28.91 7.47
CA GLN A 100 -2.62 -30.27 7.62
C GLN A 100 -2.76 -30.76 9.07
N ASP A 101 -2.51 -29.89 10.05
CA ASP A 101 -2.56 -30.24 11.48
C ASP A 101 -4.00 -30.45 11.98
N HIS A 102 -5.01 -29.83 11.35
CA HIS A 102 -6.42 -29.90 11.74
C HIS A 102 -7.27 -30.87 10.88
N SER A 103 -6.68 -31.53 9.90
CA SER A 103 -7.34 -32.58 9.11
C SER A 103 -7.17 -33.95 9.76
#